data_AF-A0A093F4I1-F1
#
_entry.id   AF-A0A093F4I1-F1
#
_cell.length_a   1.000
_cell.length_b   1.000
_cell.length_c   1.000
_cell.angle_alpha   90.00
_cell.angle_beta   90.00
_cell.angle_gamma   90.00
#
_symmetry.space_group_name_H-M   'P 1'
#
loop_
_entity.id
_entity.type
_entity.pdbx_description
1 polymer ?
#
loop_
_entity_poly.entity_id
_entity_poly.type
_entity_poly.pdbx_seq_one_letter_code
_entity_poly.pdbx_strand_id
1 'polypeptide(L)'
;ESMSPLRISVGGLPVLASMTKGADPRFRLRWKAIVLSSACVGFVLLLFCLHRSSPERPSPPNPNPEGVRYRIGVIADLDTQSRGSEEHTWFSYLKKGYLVLSDSGDSVTVEWDKDESVLQSHLAEKGRGMELSELVVFNGKLYTVDDRTGVVYQIEGNKVVPWVILPDGDGTVGKGFKAEWLAVKDEHLYVGGLGKEWTTTTGEVVNENPEWVKVIGYKGDVGHENWVVNYNALRAAAGIRPPG
;
A
#
# COMPACT_ATOMS: atom_id res chain seq x y z
N GLU A 1 -36.02 66.35 -1.28
CA GLU A 1 -35.19 66.51 -0.08
C GLU A 1 -33.89 67.19 -0.46
N SER A 2 -33.51 68.21 0.30
CA SER A 2 -32.47 69.19 -0.02
C SER A 2 -31.14 68.75 0.58
N MET A 3 -30.09 68.66 -0.24
CA MET A 3 -28.72 68.43 0.22
C MET A 3 -28.13 69.72 0.80
N SER A 4 -27.85 69.72 2.10
CA SER A 4 -27.13 70.79 2.79
C SER A 4 -25.62 70.58 2.64
N PRO A 5 -24.83 71.60 2.24
CA PRO A 5 -23.38 71.48 2.15
C PRO A 5 -22.75 71.81 3.50
N LEU A 6 -21.76 71.03 3.94
CA LEU A 6 -20.91 71.42 5.07
C LEU A 6 -19.43 71.45 4.67
N ARG A 7 -18.87 72.62 4.97
CA ARG A 7 -17.55 73.10 4.60
C ARG A 7 -16.44 72.43 5.40
N ILE A 8 -15.36 72.18 4.70
CA ILE A 8 -14.06 71.71 5.20
C ILE A 8 -13.41 72.82 6.05
N SER A 9 -12.94 72.45 7.24
CA SER A 9 -11.94 73.20 7.99
C SER A 9 -10.72 72.31 8.20
N VAL A 10 -9.57 72.75 7.70
CA VAL A 10 -8.28 72.04 7.75
C VAL A 10 -7.67 72.27 9.14
N GLY A 11 -7.94 71.35 10.07
CA GLY A 11 -7.26 71.24 11.35
C GLY A 11 -5.98 70.42 11.22
N GLY A 12 -4.87 70.96 11.70
CA GLY A 12 -3.50 70.52 11.42
C GLY A 12 -3.18 69.04 11.70
N LEU A 13 -2.28 68.51 10.88
CA LEU A 13 -1.63 67.20 11.01
C LEU A 13 -1.05 66.99 12.43
N PRO A 14 -1.37 65.89 13.12
CA PRO A 14 -0.59 65.49 14.28
C PRO A 14 0.77 64.97 13.80
N VAL A 15 1.82 65.61 14.32
CA VAL A 15 3.22 65.22 14.21
C VAL A 15 3.38 63.72 14.53
N LEU A 16 4.07 62.99 13.65
CA LEU A 16 4.52 61.62 13.89
C LEU A 16 5.39 61.57 15.15
N ALA A 17 4.79 61.23 16.29
CA ALA A 17 5.52 60.85 17.49
C ALA A 17 6.09 59.44 17.28
N SER A 18 7.42 59.35 17.23
CA SER A 18 8.17 58.10 17.24
C SER A 18 7.74 57.24 18.44
N MET A 19 7.02 56.14 18.17
CA MET A 19 6.68 55.14 19.18
C MET A 19 7.87 54.22 19.43
N THR A 20 8.88 54.68 20.15
CA THR A 20 9.80 53.78 20.86
C THR A 20 9.15 53.37 22.17
N LYS A 21 8.09 52.55 22.12
CA LYS A 21 7.63 51.82 23.30
C LYS A 21 8.62 50.69 23.55
N GLY A 22 9.44 50.83 24.60
CA GLY A 22 10.31 49.76 25.08
C GLY A 22 9.50 48.49 25.33
N ALA A 23 9.99 47.37 24.82
CA ALA A 23 9.37 46.06 25.03
C ALA A 23 9.18 45.78 26.53
N ASP A 24 7.97 45.36 26.92
CA ASP A 24 7.63 44.99 28.30
C ASP A 24 8.62 43.90 28.79
N PRO A 25 9.35 44.12 29.90
CA PRO A 25 10.37 43.18 30.39
C PRO A 25 9.81 41.82 30.80
N ARG A 26 8.47 41.65 30.89
CA ARG A 26 7.80 40.36 31.12
C ARG A 26 7.74 39.48 29.88
N PHE A 27 7.86 40.04 28.68
CA PHE A 27 7.88 39.31 27.41
C PHE A 27 9.29 39.27 26.81
N ARG A 28 10.27 38.82 27.61
CA ARG A 28 11.59 38.49 27.08
C ARG A 28 11.50 37.14 26.37
N LEU A 29 11.56 37.17 25.05
CA LEU A 29 11.68 35.96 24.24
C LEU A 29 12.86 35.14 24.75
N ARG A 30 12.57 33.98 25.34
CA ARG A 30 13.58 33.12 25.98
C ARG A 30 14.28 32.33 24.88
N TRP A 31 15.12 33.00 24.08
CA TRP A 31 15.84 32.43 22.95
C TRP A 31 16.58 31.13 23.30
N LYS A 32 17.15 31.04 24.50
CA LYS A 32 17.77 29.81 24.99
C LYS A 32 16.79 28.62 25.05
N ALA A 33 15.57 28.84 25.54
CA ALA A 33 14.54 27.80 25.61
C ALA A 33 14.05 27.42 24.21
N ILE A 34 13.85 28.39 23.32
CA ILE A 34 13.40 28.15 21.93
C ILE A 34 14.44 27.35 21.14
N VAL A 35 15.72 27.73 21.25
CA VAL A 35 16.82 27.02 20.60
C VAL A 35 16.93 25.59 21.15
N LEU A 36 16.81 25.40 22.47
CA LEU A 36 16.85 24.07 23.06
C LEU A 36 15.69 23.20 22.58
N SER A 37 14.46 23.71 22.62
CA SER A 37 13.27 22.98 22.17
C SER A 37 13.32 22.64 20.68
N SER A 38 13.78 23.57 19.84
CA SER A 38 13.93 23.35 18.40
C SER A 38 15.01 22.31 18.10
N ALA A 39 16.12 22.33 18.84
CA ALA A 39 17.17 21.33 18.73
C ALA A 39 16.68 19.94 19.19
N CYS A 40 15.88 19.87 20.27
CA CYS A 40 15.27 18.62 20.71
C CYS A 40 14.29 18.06 19.67
N VAL A 41 13.42 18.90 19.09
CA VAL A 41 12.50 18.47 18.01
C VAL A 41 13.27 18.02 16.78
N GLY A 42 14.30 18.77 16.36
CA GLY A 42 15.17 18.39 15.25
C GLY A 42 15.91 17.08 15.50
N PHE A 43 16.37 16.85 16.73
CA PHE A 43 17.03 15.60 17.11
C PHE A 43 16.06 14.42 17.17
N VAL A 44 14.84 14.60 17.67
CA VAL A 44 13.79 13.58 17.64
C VAL A 44 13.39 13.26 16.20
N LEU A 45 13.24 14.26 15.33
CA LEU A 45 12.98 14.05 13.91
C LEU A 45 14.14 13.33 13.22
N LEU A 46 15.39 13.67 13.55
CA LEU A 46 16.57 12.97 13.04
C LEU A 46 16.58 11.52 13.51
N LEU A 47 16.32 11.26 14.80
CA LEU A 47 16.21 9.92 15.33
C LEU A 47 15.07 9.15 14.67
N PHE A 48 13.93 9.78 14.36
CA PHE A 48 12.82 9.17 13.64
C PHE A 48 13.20 8.84 12.19
N CYS A 49 13.95 9.72 11.52
CA CYS A 49 14.52 9.44 10.19
C CYS A 49 15.53 8.30 10.22
N LEU A 50 16.34 8.20 11.28
CA LEU A 50 17.36 7.15 11.45
C LEU A 50 16.76 5.82 11.96
N HIS A 51 15.66 5.86 12.72
CA HIS A 51 14.91 4.68 13.19
C HIS A 51 13.94 4.12 12.16
N ARG A 52 13.74 4.83 11.04
CA ARG A 52 13.00 4.29 9.93
C ARG A 52 13.81 3.12 9.38
N SER A 53 13.43 1.91 9.80
CA SER A 53 14.00 0.66 9.31
C SER A 53 14.06 0.76 7.80
N SER A 54 15.26 0.62 7.24
CA SER A 54 15.38 0.56 5.79
C SER A 54 14.52 -0.61 5.34
N PRO A 55 13.56 -0.42 4.42
CA PRO A 55 12.82 -1.55 3.87
C PRO A 55 13.84 -2.57 3.37
N GLU A 56 13.62 -3.86 3.67
CA GLU A 56 14.47 -4.93 3.16
C GLU A 56 14.52 -4.80 1.64
N ARG A 57 15.64 -4.25 1.15
CA ARG A 57 15.85 -4.00 -0.25
C ARG A 57 16.03 -5.38 -0.91
N PRO A 58 15.47 -5.62 -2.11
CA PRO A 58 15.70 -6.86 -2.84
C PRO A 58 17.20 -7.19 -2.85
N SER A 59 17.54 -8.40 -2.44
CA SER A 59 18.93 -8.86 -2.43
C SER A 59 19.44 -8.77 -3.86
N PRO A 60 20.59 -8.13 -4.13
CA PRO A 60 21.17 -8.17 -5.46
C PRO A 60 21.40 -9.63 -5.87
N PRO A 61 21.24 -9.98 -7.16
CA PRO A 61 21.60 -11.29 -7.66
C PRO A 61 23.04 -11.61 -7.26
N ASN A 62 23.28 -12.82 -6.75
CA ASN A 62 24.61 -13.24 -6.33
C ASN A 62 25.20 -14.20 -7.37
N PRO A 63 26.25 -13.81 -8.10
CA PRO A 63 26.97 -14.74 -8.96
C PRO A 63 27.54 -15.88 -8.13
N ASN A 64 27.39 -17.12 -8.60
CA ASN A 64 28.06 -18.29 -8.04
C ASN A 64 28.75 -19.08 -9.16
N PRO A 65 29.64 -20.05 -8.86
CA PRO A 65 30.31 -20.83 -9.89
C PRO A 65 29.37 -21.68 -10.78
N GLU A 66 28.09 -21.79 -10.40
CA GLU A 66 27.08 -22.58 -11.10
C GLU A 66 26.15 -21.71 -11.96
N GLY A 67 26.22 -20.38 -11.86
CA GLY A 67 25.28 -19.46 -12.48
C GLY A 67 24.96 -18.19 -11.68
N VAL A 68 23.71 -17.72 -11.82
CA VAL A 68 23.19 -16.55 -11.08
C VAL A 68 22.13 -17.02 -10.08
N ARG A 69 22.30 -16.63 -8.81
CA ARG A 69 21.41 -16.99 -7.71
C ARG A 69 20.50 -15.82 -7.33
N TYR A 70 19.21 -16.10 -7.25
CA TYR A 70 18.15 -15.15 -6.92
C TYR A 70 17.43 -15.58 -5.64
N ARG A 71 17.16 -14.63 -4.74
CA ARG A 71 16.30 -14.87 -3.59
C ARG A 71 14.85 -14.93 -4.03
N ILE A 72 14.13 -15.98 -3.65
CA ILE A 72 12.71 -16.16 -3.97
C ILE A 72 11.87 -16.34 -2.71
N GLY A 73 10.57 -16.11 -2.84
CA GLY A 73 9.57 -16.38 -1.81
C GLY A 73 8.29 -16.88 -2.45
N VAL A 74 7.60 -17.78 -1.75
CA VAL A 74 6.23 -18.20 -2.07
C VAL A 74 5.36 -17.98 -0.84
N ILE A 75 4.13 -17.51 -1.06
CA ILE A 75 3.16 -17.20 -0.01
C ILE A 75 2.03 -18.22 -0.04
N ALA A 76 1.52 -18.60 1.14
CA ALA A 76 0.44 -19.56 1.25
C ALA A 76 -0.92 -18.88 1.34
N ASP A 77 -1.88 -19.40 0.57
CA ASP A 77 -3.29 -19.28 0.88
C ASP A 77 -3.74 -20.59 1.54
N LEU A 78 -4.28 -20.49 2.75
CA LEU A 78 -4.79 -21.63 3.54
C LEU A 78 -6.31 -21.71 3.51
N ASP A 79 -6.98 -20.89 2.70
CA ASP A 79 -8.42 -20.70 2.71
C ASP A 79 -8.91 -20.45 4.16
N THR A 80 -10.03 -21.06 4.53
CA THR A 80 -10.60 -21.04 5.88
C THR A 80 -9.69 -21.64 6.97
N GLN A 81 -8.63 -22.37 6.61
CA GLN A 81 -7.66 -22.92 7.56
C GLN A 81 -6.62 -21.88 8.00
N SER A 82 -6.65 -20.66 7.45
CA SER A 82 -5.86 -19.54 7.94
C SER A 82 -6.26 -19.09 9.35
N ARG A 83 -7.45 -19.49 9.84
CA ARG A 83 -7.91 -19.14 11.19
C ARG A 83 -7.08 -19.88 12.25
N GLY A 84 -6.36 -19.11 13.06
CA GLY A 84 -5.52 -19.60 14.14
C GLY A 84 -6.31 -20.11 15.35
N SER A 85 -5.59 -20.75 16.28
CA SER A 85 -6.15 -21.19 17.56
C SER A 85 -6.45 -20.03 18.53
N GLU A 86 -5.75 -18.91 18.36
CA GLU A 86 -5.98 -17.70 19.13
C GLU A 86 -7.21 -16.94 18.60
N GLU A 87 -7.94 -16.29 19.52
CA GLU A 87 -9.14 -15.55 19.19
C GLU A 87 -8.82 -14.37 18.26
N HIS A 88 -9.63 -14.21 17.20
CA HIS A 88 -9.45 -13.17 16.19
C HIS A 88 -8.04 -13.13 15.58
N THR A 89 -7.42 -14.28 15.35
CA THR A 89 -6.10 -14.38 14.71
C THR A 89 -6.19 -15.23 13.45
N TRP A 90 -5.64 -14.70 12.35
CA TRP A 90 -5.45 -15.42 11.10
C TRP A 90 -3.97 -15.39 10.71
N PHE A 91 -3.53 -16.39 9.96
CA PHE A 91 -2.12 -16.54 9.60
C PHE A 91 -1.93 -17.10 8.18
N SER A 92 -0.74 -16.87 7.66
CA SER A 92 -0.22 -17.46 6.43
C SER A 92 1.28 -17.76 6.61
N TYR A 93 1.86 -18.47 5.66
CA TYR A 93 3.28 -18.82 5.62
C TYR A 93 3.97 -18.17 4.43
N LEU A 94 5.13 -17.56 4.67
CA LEU A 94 6.07 -17.13 3.65
C LEU A 94 7.27 -18.09 3.67
N LYS A 95 7.38 -18.93 2.63
CA LYS A 95 8.52 -19.83 2.45
C LYS A 95 9.53 -19.19 1.52
N LYS A 96 10.75 -18.99 2.01
CA LYS A 96 11.84 -18.37 1.25
C LYS A 96 12.84 -19.42 0.77
N GLY A 97 13.55 -19.09 -0.29
CA GLY A 97 14.54 -19.98 -0.87
C GLY A 97 15.41 -19.25 -1.89
N TYR A 98 16.07 -20.03 -2.74
CA TYR A 98 16.87 -19.53 -3.84
C TYR A 98 16.51 -20.25 -5.12
N LEU A 99 16.49 -19.48 -6.22
CA LEU A 99 16.48 -19.98 -7.58
C LEU A 99 17.88 -19.76 -8.16
N VAL A 100 18.48 -20.81 -8.72
CA VAL A 100 19.79 -20.76 -9.40
C VAL A 100 19.54 -21.00 -10.88
N LEU A 101 19.84 -20.01 -11.71
CA LEU A 101 19.85 -20.14 -13.17
C LEU A 101 21.28 -20.43 -13.61
N SER A 102 21.49 -21.54 -14.30
CA SER A 102 22.81 -21.92 -14.84
C SER A 102 23.38 -20.91 -15.82
N ASP A 103 24.71 -20.82 -15.90
CA ASP A 103 25.41 -19.97 -16.88
C ASP A 103 25.07 -20.33 -18.34
N SER A 104 24.77 -21.61 -18.61
CA SER A 104 24.29 -22.10 -19.90
C SER A 104 22.86 -21.64 -20.22
N GLY A 105 22.07 -21.29 -19.22
CA GLY A 105 20.67 -20.90 -19.35
C GLY A 105 19.70 -22.04 -19.62
N ASP A 106 20.14 -23.30 -19.53
CA ASP A 106 19.35 -24.50 -19.86
C ASP A 106 18.78 -25.23 -18.64
N SER A 107 19.19 -24.83 -17.44
CA SER A 107 18.73 -25.44 -16.17
C SER A 107 18.46 -24.41 -15.09
N VAL A 108 17.44 -24.73 -14.28
CA VAL A 108 17.00 -23.96 -13.11
C VAL A 108 16.90 -24.90 -11.92
N THR A 109 17.55 -24.54 -10.82
CA THR A 109 17.52 -25.29 -9.56
C THR A 109 16.85 -24.45 -8.46
N VAL A 110 16.07 -25.09 -7.60
CA VAL A 110 15.42 -24.43 -6.45
C VAL A 110 15.86 -25.07 -5.15
N GLU A 111 16.29 -24.22 -4.22
CA GLU A 111 16.67 -24.59 -2.85
C GLU A 111 15.80 -23.85 -1.86
N TRP A 112 15.28 -24.54 -0.85
CA TRP A 112 14.43 -23.93 0.17
C TRP A 112 15.19 -23.71 1.47
N ASP A 113 14.87 -22.61 2.13
CA ASP A 113 15.27 -22.43 3.51
C ASP A 113 14.58 -23.49 4.39
N LYS A 114 15.26 -23.85 5.47
CA LYS A 114 14.78 -24.85 6.43
C LYS A 114 13.47 -24.42 7.08
N ASP A 115 13.42 -23.19 7.54
CA ASP A 115 12.30 -22.63 8.29
C ASP A 115 11.46 -21.70 7.41
N GLU A 116 10.17 -21.59 7.74
CA GLU A 116 9.24 -20.67 7.09
C GLU A 116 8.84 -19.54 8.05
N SER A 117 8.50 -18.38 7.49
CA SER A 117 8.01 -17.23 8.25
C SER A 117 6.51 -17.35 8.44
N VAL A 118 6.05 -17.36 9.70
CA VAL A 118 4.62 -17.22 10.01
C VAL A 118 4.25 -15.74 9.98
N LEU A 119 3.27 -15.37 9.17
CA LEU A 119 2.70 -14.04 9.07
C LEU A 119 1.32 -14.05 9.73
N GLN A 120 1.04 -13.08 10.60
CA GLN A 120 -0.21 -13.06 11.37
C GLN A 120 -0.90 -11.69 11.31
N SER A 121 -2.23 -11.70 11.28
CA SER A 121 -3.06 -10.52 11.43
C SER A 121 -4.30 -10.81 12.26
N HIS A 122 -4.87 -9.74 12.83
CA HIS A 122 -6.15 -9.77 13.55
C HIS A 122 -7.27 -9.10 12.74
N LEU A 123 -6.97 -8.67 11.52
CA LEU A 123 -7.96 -8.10 10.60
C LEU A 123 -8.61 -9.23 9.79
N ALA A 124 -9.93 -9.20 9.69
CA ALA A 124 -10.72 -10.15 8.92
C ALA A 124 -12.03 -9.53 8.47
N GLU A 125 -12.57 -10.04 7.37
CA GLU A 125 -13.91 -9.75 6.88
C GLU A 125 -14.75 -11.03 6.96
N LYS A 126 -15.92 -10.96 7.62
CA LYS A 126 -16.83 -12.12 7.82
C LYS A 126 -16.12 -13.35 8.43
N GLY A 127 -15.15 -13.10 9.32
CA GLY A 127 -14.41 -14.16 10.02
C GLY A 127 -13.33 -14.86 9.20
N ARG A 128 -12.95 -14.30 8.04
CA ARG A 128 -11.88 -14.78 7.16
C ARG A 128 -10.85 -13.68 6.91
N GLY A 129 -9.58 -14.04 6.86
CA GLY A 129 -8.47 -13.12 6.61
C GLY A 129 -7.17 -13.89 6.42
N MET A 130 -6.11 -13.20 5.98
CA MET A 130 -4.81 -13.80 5.65
C MET A 130 -4.89 -14.93 4.60
N GLU A 131 -5.85 -14.85 3.68
CA GLU A 131 -5.93 -15.72 2.51
C GLU A 131 -5.18 -15.01 1.38
N LEU A 132 -3.86 -15.21 1.39
CA LEU A 132 -2.92 -14.39 0.65
C LEU A 132 -2.71 -14.93 -0.77
N SER A 133 -3.26 -14.23 -1.76
CA SER A 133 -3.40 -14.79 -3.12
C SER A 133 -2.27 -14.44 -4.10
N GLU A 134 -1.34 -13.56 -3.74
CA GLU A 134 -0.15 -13.26 -4.57
C GLU A 134 0.97 -12.57 -3.76
N LEU A 135 2.20 -12.58 -4.28
CA LEU A 135 3.39 -11.97 -3.70
C LEU A 135 4.17 -11.15 -4.76
N VAL A 136 4.44 -9.88 -4.50
CA VAL A 136 5.11 -9.00 -5.46
C VAL A 136 6.09 -8.03 -4.79
N VAL A 137 7.14 -7.64 -5.52
CA VAL A 137 7.98 -6.51 -5.15
C VAL A 137 7.47 -5.25 -5.85
N PHE A 138 7.12 -4.22 -5.09
CA PHE A 138 6.68 -2.93 -5.60
C PHE A 138 7.29 -1.80 -4.77
N ASN A 139 7.78 -0.74 -5.42
CA ASN A 139 8.41 0.41 -4.75
C ASN A 139 9.50 0.00 -3.73
N GLY A 140 10.31 -1.01 -4.09
CA GLY A 140 11.41 -1.53 -3.25
C GLY A 140 10.95 -2.25 -1.97
N LYS A 141 9.69 -2.68 -1.89
CA LYS A 141 9.10 -3.38 -0.75
C LYS A 141 8.39 -4.64 -1.20
N LEU A 142 8.24 -5.60 -0.29
CA LEU A 142 7.49 -6.84 -0.53
C LEU A 142 6.02 -6.64 -0.14
N TYR A 143 5.11 -6.98 -1.03
CA TYR A 143 3.67 -6.85 -0.86
C TYR A 143 2.93 -8.15 -1.14
N THR A 144 1.82 -8.34 -0.46
CA THR A 144 0.84 -9.41 -0.67
C THR A 144 -0.56 -8.84 -0.50
N VAL A 145 -1.60 -9.59 -0.86
CA VAL A 145 -2.99 -9.14 -0.76
C VAL A 145 -3.86 -10.26 -0.20
N ASP A 146 -4.73 -9.92 0.74
CA ASP A 146 -5.74 -10.82 1.29
C ASP A 146 -7.03 -10.72 0.46
N ASP A 147 -7.45 -11.82 -0.17
CA ASP A 147 -8.63 -11.85 -1.06
C ASP A 147 -9.98 -11.78 -0.32
N ARG A 148 -9.94 -11.77 1.02
CA ARG A 148 -11.12 -11.65 1.88
C ARG A 148 -11.41 -10.21 2.22
N THR A 149 -10.42 -9.54 2.80
CA THR A 149 -10.54 -8.15 3.24
C THR A 149 -10.26 -7.16 2.10
N GLY A 150 -9.61 -7.59 1.03
CA GLY A 150 -9.09 -6.71 -0.02
C GLY A 150 -7.92 -5.85 0.45
N VAL A 151 -7.27 -6.19 1.58
CA VAL A 151 -6.15 -5.43 2.11
C VAL A 151 -4.85 -5.88 1.46
N VAL A 152 -4.13 -4.90 0.92
CA VAL A 152 -2.73 -5.08 0.49
C VAL A 152 -1.85 -4.86 1.71
N TYR A 153 -1.06 -5.86 2.06
CA TYR A 153 -0.12 -5.84 3.17
C TYR A 153 1.30 -5.65 2.66
N GLN A 154 2.05 -4.75 3.30
CA GLN A 154 3.51 -4.76 3.21
C GLN A 154 4.05 -5.85 4.15
N ILE A 155 4.97 -6.68 3.66
CA ILE A 155 5.68 -7.65 4.47
C ILE A 155 7.02 -7.06 4.92
N GLU A 156 7.25 -7.00 6.23
CA GLU A 156 8.50 -6.53 6.85
C GLU A 156 9.00 -7.59 7.85
N GLY A 157 10.01 -8.38 7.45
CA GLY A 157 10.45 -9.54 8.21
C GLY A 157 9.33 -10.58 8.32
N ASN A 158 8.81 -10.78 9.54
CA ASN A 158 7.67 -11.67 9.83
C ASN A 158 6.37 -10.89 10.13
N LYS A 159 6.33 -9.59 9.83
CA LYS A 159 5.16 -8.73 10.07
C LYS A 159 4.43 -8.47 8.78
N VAL A 160 3.11 -8.40 8.87
CA VAL A 160 2.25 -7.86 7.82
C VAL A 160 1.67 -6.53 8.29
N VAL A 161 1.93 -5.48 7.52
CA VAL A 161 1.51 -4.11 7.83
C VAL A 161 0.47 -3.70 6.79
N PRO A 162 -0.82 -3.48 7.17
CA PRO A 162 -1.84 -3.00 6.25
C PRO A 162 -1.37 -1.71 5.57
N TRP A 163 -1.44 -1.66 4.24
CA TRP A 163 -1.04 -0.49 3.46
C TRP A 163 -2.22 0.21 2.80
N VAL A 164 -2.99 -0.51 1.98
CA VAL A 164 -4.23 -0.01 1.34
C VAL A 164 -5.33 -1.06 1.43
N ILE A 165 -6.59 -0.63 1.44
CA ILE A 165 -7.77 -1.50 1.40
C ILE A 165 -8.53 -1.26 0.10
N LEU A 166 -8.96 -2.35 -0.54
CA LEU A 166 -9.56 -2.33 -1.87
C LEU A 166 -11.02 -2.78 -1.78
N PRO A 167 -11.99 -1.87 -1.91
CA PRO A 167 -13.40 -2.23 -2.07
C PRO A 167 -13.64 -2.93 -3.41
N ASP A 168 -14.64 -3.81 -3.46
CA ASP A 168 -14.96 -4.60 -4.65
C ASP A 168 -15.47 -3.75 -5.85
N GLY A 169 -15.39 -4.31 -7.05
CA GLY A 169 -15.90 -3.70 -8.28
C GLY A 169 -15.31 -2.31 -8.58
N ASP A 170 -16.19 -1.35 -8.83
CA ASP A 170 -15.87 0.04 -9.16
C ASP A 170 -15.37 0.88 -7.96
N GLY A 171 -15.22 0.28 -6.78
CA GLY A 171 -14.80 0.94 -5.55
C GLY A 171 -15.94 1.41 -4.65
N THR A 172 -17.20 1.26 -5.07
CA THR A 172 -18.37 1.67 -4.28
C THR A 172 -19.05 0.52 -3.53
N VAL A 173 -18.55 -0.71 -3.70
CA VAL A 173 -19.11 -1.92 -3.09
C VAL A 173 -18.52 -2.13 -1.69
N GLY A 174 -19.39 -2.27 -0.68
CA GLY A 174 -18.99 -2.31 0.74
C GLY A 174 -18.28 -3.59 1.24
N LYS A 175 -17.91 -4.54 0.37
CA LYS A 175 -17.10 -5.73 0.72
C LYS A 175 -15.71 -5.62 0.11
N GLY A 176 -14.74 -6.33 0.68
CA GLY A 176 -13.40 -6.45 0.13
C GLY A 176 -13.37 -7.00 -1.30
N PHE A 177 -12.45 -6.47 -2.11
CA PHE A 177 -12.14 -6.98 -3.44
C PHE A 177 -11.47 -8.35 -3.33
N LYS A 178 -12.01 -9.34 -4.03
CA LYS A 178 -11.41 -10.68 -4.13
C LYS A 178 -10.24 -10.63 -5.11
N ALA A 179 -9.10 -10.20 -4.60
CA ALA A 179 -7.85 -10.06 -5.35
C ALA A 179 -7.21 -11.44 -5.58
N GLU A 180 -6.77 -11.70 -6.80
CA GLU A 180 -6.24 -13.00 -7.23
C GLU A 180 -4.88 -12.87 -7.92
N TRP A 181 -4.49 -11.66 -8.35
CA TRP A 181 -3.18 -11.42 -8.94
C TRP A 181 -2.67 -9.99 -8.69
N LEU A 182 -1.34 -9.84 -8.73
CA LEU A 182 -0.61 -8.59 -8.59
C LEU A 182 0.39 -8.44 -9.74
N ALA A 183 0.44 -7.26 -10.36
CA ALA A 183 1.42 -6.94 -11.39
C ALA A 183 1.94 -5.51 -11.21
N VAL A 184 3.14 -5.23 -11.70
CA VAL A 184 3.71 -3.87 -11.67
C VAL A 184 3.90 -3.37 -13.08
N LYS A 185 3.38 -2.18 -13.38
CA LYS A 185 3.54 -1.50 -14.66
C LYS A 185 3.56 0.00 -14.45
N ASP A 186 4.51 0.67 -15.10
CA ASP A 186 4.66 2.14 -15.08
C ASP A 186 4.58 2.75 -13.67
N GLU A 187 5.32 2.17 -12.71
CA GLU A 187 5.34 2.58 -11.30
C GLU A 187 4.00 2.45 -10.54
N HIS A 188 3.06 1.67 -11.06
CA HIS A 188 1.81 1.33 -10.39
C HIS A 188 1.72 -0.16 -10.10
N LEU A 189 1.09 -0.49 -8.97
CA LEU A 189 0.69 -1.85 -8.60
C LEU A 189 -0.73 -2.09 -9.10
N TYR A 190 -0.89 -3.04 -10.02
CA TYR A 190 -2.17 -3.51 -10.53
C TYR A 190 -2.60 -4.71 -9.70
N VAL A 191 -3.84 -4.69 -9.22
CA VAL A 191 -4.48 -5.75 -8.44
C VAL A 191 -5.76 -6.15 -9.14
N GLY A 192 -5.79 -7.35 -9.72
CA GLY A 192 -7.02 -7.88 -10.32
C GLY A 192 -7.55 -9.09 -9.60
N GLY A 193 -8.77 -9.46 -9.98
CA GLY A 193 -9.49 -10.59 -9.42
C GLY A 193 -9.56 -11.74 -10.42
N LEU A 194 -10.65 -12.52 -10.32
CA LEU A 194 -10.88 -13.72 -11.12
C LEU A 194 -10.92 -13.48 -12.64
N GLY A 195 -11.21 -12.25 -13.10
CA GLY A 195 -11.23 -11.93 -14.52
C GLY A 195 -12.39 -12.57 -15.30
N LYS A 196 -13.50 -12.82 -14.61
CA LYS A 196 -14.77 -13.26 -15.20
C LYS A 196 -15.94 -12.77 -14.34
N GLU A 197 -17.13 -12.86 -14.90
CA GLU A 197 -18.39 -12.62 -14.18
C GLU A 197 -18.44 -13.44 -12.87
N TRP A 198 -18.89 -12.80 -11.79
CA TRP A 198 -19.26 -13.52 -10.58
C TRP A 198 -20.58 -14.24 -10.84
N THR A 199 -20.60 -15.54 -10.56
CA THR A 199 -21.77 -16.39 -10.78
C THR A 199 -22.24 -17.01 -9.48
N THR A 200 -23.50 -17.44 -9.45
CA THR A 200 -23.97 -18.42 -8.47
C THR A 200 -23.19 -19.75 -8.66
N THR A 201 -23.35 -20.69 -7.72
CA THR A 201 -22.76 -22.02 -7.83
C THR A 201 -23.32 -22.84 -9.01
N THR A 202 -24.46 -22.44 -9.56
CA THR A 202 -25.08 -23.04 -10.75
C THR A 202 -24.71 -22.32 -12.05
N GLY A 203 -23.86 -21.27 -11.99
CA GLY A 203 -23.37 -20.57 -13.18
C GLY A 203 -24.22 -19.39 -13.64
N GLU A 204 -25.21 -18.95 -12.87
CA GLU A 204 -26.00 -17.76 -13.20
C GLU A 204 -25.21 -16.50 -12.88
N VAL A 205 -25.07 -15.58 -13.85
CA VAL A 205 -24.34 -14.33 -13.70
C VAL A 205 -25.02 -13.40 -12.68
N VAL A 206 -24.22 -12.85 -11.76
CA VAL A 206 -24.68 -11.95 -10.70
C VAL A 206 -24.12 -10.53 -10.91
N ASN A 207 -22.84 -10.39 -11.22
CA ASN A 207 -22.17 -9.10 -11.47
C ASN A 207 -20.81 -9.31 -12.17
N GLU A 208 -20.21 -8.20 -12.62
CA GLU A 208 -18.89 -8.15 -13.29
C GLU A 208 -17.78 -7.67 -12.34
N ASN A 209 -18.00 -7.62 -11.02
CA ASN A 209 -17.04 -7.04 -10.09
C ASN A 209 -15.63 -7.66 -10.15
N PRO A 210 -15.46 -8.98 -10.32
CA PRO A 210 -14.13 -9.59 -10.42
C PRO A 210 -13.36 -9.23 -11.70
N GLU A 211 -14.00 -8.57 -12.66
CA GLU A 211 -13.40 -8.07 -13.90
C GLU A 211 -12.94 -6.62 -13.78
N TRP A 212 -13.07 -6.00 -12.60
CA TRP A 212 -12.43 -4.72 -12.31
C TRP A 212 -11.01 -4.92 -11.81
N VAL A 213 -10.12 -3.99 -12.17
CA VAL A 213 -8.73 -3.97 -11.72
C VAL A 213 -8.49 -2.70 -10.89
N LYS A 214 -7.75 -2.84 -9.80
CA LYS A 214 -7.34 -1.73 -8.94
C LYS A 214 -5.93 -1.31 -9.34
N VAL A 215 -5.72 -0.02 -9.54
CA VAL A 215 -4.44 0.55 -9.96
C VAL A 215 -3.94 1.45 -8.84
N ILE A 216 -2.85 1.06 -8.19
CA ILE A 216 -2.37 1.68 -6.97
C ILE A 216 -1.05 2.39 -7.24
N GLY A 217 -1.03 3.71 -7.07
CA GLY A 217 0.21 4.49 -7.15
C GLY A 217 1.14 4.18 -5.98
N TYR A 218 2.44 4.47 -6.14
CA TYR A 218 3.46 4.14 -5.12
C TYR A 218 3.26 4.85 -3.76
N LYS A 219 2.36 5.84 -3.68
CA LYS A 219 1.96 6.52 -2.45
C LYS A 219 0.66 5.96 -1.84
N GLY A 220 -0.01 5.02 -2.51
CA GLY A 220 -1.22 4.36 -2.03
C GLY A 220 -2.53 4.99 -2.54
N ASP A 221 -2.47 5.92 -3.49
CA ASP A 221 -3.63 6.36 -4.25
C ASP A 221 -4.19 5.19 -5.08
N VAL A 222 -5.52 5.04 -5.10
CA VAL A 222 -6.20 3.89 -5.73
C VAL A 222 -7.13 4.39 -6.84
N GLY A 223 -6.92 3.89 -8.05
CA GLY A 223 -7.84 3.95 -9.17
C GLY A 223 -8.57 2.62 -9.37
N HIS A 224 -9.74 2.69 -10.00
CA HIS A 224 -10.58 1.52 -10.33
C HIS A 224 -10.82 1.50 -11.83
N GLU A 225 -10.33 0.47 -12.52
CA GLU A 225 -10.45 0.32 -13.97
C GLU A 225 -11.36 -0.85 -14.32
N ASN A 226 -12.31 -0.61 -15.22
CA ASN A 226 -13.15 -1.66 -15.77
C ASN A 226 -12.37 -2.42 -16.86
N TRP A 227 -12.09 -3.70 -16.62
CA TRP A 227 -11.37 -4.58 -17.54
C TRP A 227 -12.26 -5.64 -18.20
N VAL A 228 -13.59 -5.51 -18.15
CA VAL A 228 -14.55 -6.45 -18.79
C VAL A 228 -14.20 -6.65 -20.27
N VAL A 229 -13.93 -5.58 -21.02
CA VAL A 229 -13.54 -5.70 -22.43
C VAL A 229 -12.21 -6.44 -22.61
N ASN A 230 -11.27 -6.24 -21.68
CA ASN A 230 -9.95 -6.85 -21.73
C ASN A 230 -10.04 -8.36 -21.47
N TYR A 231 -10.76 -8.77 -20.42
CA TYR A 231 -10.97 -10.18 -20.11
C TYR A 231 -11.78 -10.90 -21.19
N ASN A 232 -12.78 -10.22 -21.77
CA ASN A 232 -13.50 -10.74 -22.93
C ASN A 232 -12.60 -10.96 -24.14
N ALA A 233 -11.67 -10.05 -24.41
CA ALA A 233 -10.69 -10.20 -25.48
C ALA A 233 -9.74 -11.37 -25.21
N LEU A 234 -9.27 -11.55 -23.97
CA LEU A 234 -8.44 -12.70 -23.57
C LEU A 234 -9.20 -14.02 -23.75
N ARG A 235 -10.44 -14.11 -23.26
CA ARG A 235 -11.32 -15.29 -23.42
C ARG A 235 -11.53 -15.63 -24.89
N ALA A 236 -11.84 -14.63 -25.72
CA ALA A 236 -12.04 -14.83 -27.15
C ALA A 236 -10.77 -15.28 -27.88
N ALA A 237 -9.61 -14.70 -27.53
CA ALA A 237 -8.32 -15.09 -28.10
C ALA A 237 -7.92 -16.53 -27.72
N ALA A 238 -8.34 -17.01 -26.55
CA ALA A 238 -8.21 -18.41 -26.14
C ALA A 238 -9.20 -19.36 -26.87
N GLY A 239 -10.04 -18.84 -27.77
CA GLY A 239 -11.03 -19.64 -28.50
C GLY A 239 -12.26 -20.03 -27.66
N ILE A 240 -12.45 -19.41 -26.50
CA ILE A 240 -13.54 -19.70 -25.57
C ILE A 240 -14.69 -18.72 -25.82
N ARG A 241 -15.93 -19.23 -25.80
CA ARG A 241 -17.16 -18.43 -25.89
C ARG A 241 -18.01 -18.68 -24.64
N PRO A 242 -18.82 -17.70 -24.20
CA PRO A 242 -19.81 -17.94 -23.16
C PRO A 242 -20.66 -19.20 -23.45
N PRO A 243 -20.99 -20.02 -22.44
CA PRO A 243 -20.72 -19.83 -21.00
C PRO A 243 -19.38 -20.44 -20.51
N GLY A 244 -18.44 -20.74 -21.43
CA GLY A 244 -17.15 -21.36 -21.11
C GLY A 244 -16.10 -20.43 -20.55
#